data_AF-A0A445HN34-F1
#
_entry.id   AF-A0A445HN34-F1
#
_cell.length_a   1.000
_cell.length_b   1.000
_cell.length_c   1.000
_cell.angle_alpha   90.00
_cell.angle_beta   90.00
_cell.angle_gamma   90.00
#
_symmetry.space_group_name_H-M   'P 1'
#
loop_
_entity.id
_entity.type
_entity.pdbx_description
1 polymer ?
#
loop_
_entity_poly.entity_id
_entity_poly.type
_entity_poly.pdbx_seq_one_letter_code
_entity_poly.pdbx_strand_id
1 'polypeptide(L)'
;MEFQSLSRFYLLLSLTILFLAPFHAQAKIKVTYCDKKADYPVKVSGVEISPDPVESGKPATFKISATSSKAIYGGEVVIGVSYVGVPVHTERIDLCHEVSCPVANGNFLISHTQTLPSITPPVRFIISNKLS
;
A
#
# COMPACT_ATOMS: atom_id res chain seq x y z
N MET A 1 28.62 29.32 -41.11
CA MET A 1 28.88 28.01 -40.47
C MET A 1 28.19 27.91 -39.09
N GLU A 2 27.17 28.73 -38.81
CA GLU A 2 26.51 28.84 -37.50
C GLU A 2 25.32 27.87 -37.34
N PHE A 3 24.60 27.58 -38.43
CA PHE A 3 23.37 26.75 -38.41
C PHE A 3 23.63 25.28 -38.05
N GLN A 4 24.80 24.73 -38.37
CA GLN A 4 25.14 23.35 -38.01
C GLN A 4 25.48 23.19 -36.52
N SER A 5 25.98 24.26 -35.90
CA SER A 5 26.30 24.30 -34.47
C SER A 5 25.01 24.30 -33.64
N LEU A 6 24.02 25.11 -34.05
CA LEU A 6 22.72 25.20 -33.40
C LEU A 6 21.97 23.86 -33.44
N SER A 7 21.94 23.19 -34.61
CA SER A 7 21.25 21.90 -34.78
C SER A 7 21.85 20.79 -33.91
N ARG A 8 23.18 20.72 -33.81
CA ARG A 8 23.87 19.77 -32.92
C ARG A 8 23.61 20.08 -31.45
N PHE A 9 23.54 21.35 -31.07
CA PHE A 9 23.22 21.76 -29.71
C PHE A 9 21.79 21.38 -29.31
N TYR A 10 20.81 21.62 -30.20
CA TYR A 10 19.42 21.19 -29.97
C TYR A 10 19.28 19.67 -29.90
N LEU A 11 20.05 18.91 -30.69
CA LEU A 11 20.05 17.45 -30.65
C LEU A 11 20.68 16.90 -29.36
N LEU A 12 21.73 17.55 -28.85
CA LEU A 12 22.34 17.20 -27.56
C LEU A 12 21.44 17.59 -26.39
N LEU A 13 20.73 18.72 -26.48
CA LEU A 13 19.79 19.18 -25.47
C LEU A 13 18.54 18.28 -25.40
N SER A 14 18.02 17.82 -26.54
CA SER A 14 16.91 16.88 -26.56
C SER A 14 17.29 15.49 -26.01
N LEU A 15 18.51 15.02 -26.32
CA LEU A 15 19.02 13.74 -25.82
C LEU A 15 19.24 13.76 -24.29
N THR A 16 19.67 14.90 -23.73
CA THR A 16 19.84 15.06 -22.28
C THR A 16 18.51 15.16 -21.54
N ILE A 17 17.50 15.84 -22.09
CA ILE A 17 16.15 15.90 -21.50
C ILE A 17 15.48 14.52 -21.45
N LEU A 18 15.73 13.66 -22.45
CA LEU A 18 15.17 12.29 -22.48
C LEU A 18 15.77 11.38 -21.39
N PHE A 19 16.99 11.67 -20.93
CA PHE A 19 17.66 10.95 -19.82
C PHE A 19 17.24 11.43 -18.42
N LEU A 20 16.58 12.59 -18.32
CA LEU A 20 16.05 13.16 -17.08
C LEU A 20 14.59 12.76 -16.80
N ALA A 21 14.02 11.85 -17.58
CA ALA A 21 12.72 11.27 -17.29
C ALA A 21 12.76 10.68 -15.86
N PRO A 22 11.84 11.07 -14.96
CA PRO A 22 11.83 10.54 -13.61
C PRO A 22 11.62 9.04 -13.70
N PHE A 23 12.61 8.27 -13.23
CA PHE A 23 12.40 6.87 -12.91
C PHE A 23 11.30 6.83 -11.85
N HIS A 24 10.08 6.45 -12.24
CA HIS A 24 9.02 6.14 -11.29
C HIS A 24 9.50 4.98 -10.43
N ALA A 25 10.13 5.30 -9.30
CA ALA A 25 10.47 4.34 -8.27
C ALA A 25 9.15 3.88 -7.66
N GLN A 26 8.55 2.84 -8.23
CA GLN A 26 7.38 2.20 -7.66
C GLN A 26 7.76 1.64 -6.30
N ALA A 27 7.09 2.13 -5.25
CA ALA A 27 7.28 1.59 -3.91
C ALA A 27 6.78 0.14 -3.91
N LYS A 28 7.70 -0.82 -3.77
CA LYS A 28 7.32 -2.23 -3.68
C LYS A 28 6.64 -2.48 -2.34
N ILE A 29 5.35 -2.79 -2.36
CA ILE A 29 4.61 -3.18 -1.16
C ILE A 29 5.17 -4.52 -0.65
N LYS A 30 5.55 -4.53 0.62
CA LYS A 30 6.07 -5.73 1.31
C LYS A 30 5.20 -6.02 2.51
N VAL A 31 4.52 -7.17 2.47
CA VAL A 31 3.76 -7.70 3.61
C VAL A 31 4.69 -8.51 4.50
N THR A 32 4.70 -8.22 5.80
CA THR A 32 5.46 -8.99 6.79
C THR A 32 4.59 -9.27 8.01
N TYR A 33 4.59 -10.53 8.46
CA TYR A 33 3.94 -10.91 9.71
C TYR A 33 4.83 -10.60 10.91
N CYS A 34 4.21 -10.19 12.02
CA CYS A 34 4.92 -9.83 13.25
C CYS A 34 5.70 -11.02 13.82
N ASP A 35 5.02 -12.17 13.96
CA ASP A 35 5.65 -13.43 14.32
C ASP A 35 5.66 -14.38 13.12
N LYS A 36 6.86 -14.65 12.57
CA LYS A 36 7.00 -15.54 11.42
C LYS A 36 6.71 -17.01 11.74
N LYS A 37 6.63 -17.38 13.03
CA LYS A 37 6.38 -18.75 13.49
C LYS A 37 4.93 -18.97 13.91
N ALA A 38 4.14 -17.91 14.05
CA ALA A 38 2.73 -18.02 14.40
C ALA A 38 1.92 -18.55 13.21
N ASP A 39 1.00 -19.48 13.49
CA ASP A 39 0.02 -19.93 12.51
C ASP A 39 -1.18 -18.97 12.51
N TYR A 40 -1.09 -17.92 11.68
CA TYR A 40 -2.20 -16.99 11.51
C TYR A 40 -3.29 -17.65 10.66
N PRO A 41 -4.55 -17.68 11.13
CA PRO A 41 -5.67 -18.27 10.38
C PRO A 41 -5.99 -17.49 9.09
N VAL A 42 -5.57 -16.24 9.01
CA VAL A 42 -5.69 -15.35 7.84
C VAL A 42 -4.33 -15.10 7.23
N LYS A 43 -4.21 -15.32 5.92
CA LYS A 43 -3.02 -15.07 5.13
C LYS A 43 -3.31 -13.98 4.10
N VAL A 44 -2.52 -12.92 4.11
CA VAL A 44 -2.57 -11.85 3.11
C VAL A 44 -1.83 -12.29 1.86
N SER A 45 -2.52 -12.25 0.72
CA SER A 45 -2.00 -12.60 -0.61
C SER A 45 -1.58 -11.37 -1.42
N GLY A 46 -2.17 -10.21 -1.15
CA GLY A 46 -1.83 -8.97 -1.86
C GLY A 46 -2.40 -7.73 -1.19
N VAL A 47 -1.81 -6.58 -1.51
CA VAL A 47 -2.29 -5.26 -1.12
C VAL A 47 -2.22 -4.37 -2.35
N GLU A 48 -3.34 -3.74 -2.70
CA GLU A 48 -3.43 -2.72 -3.73
C GLU A 48 -3.77 -1.39 -3.07
N ILE A 49 -3.17 -0.31 -3.56
CA ILE A 49 -3.35 1.04 -3.04
C ILE A 49 -3.79 1.92 -4.21
N SER A 50 -4.83 2.73 -4.00
CA SER A 50 -5.33 3.67 -5.02
C SER A 50 -5.70 5.02 -4.39
N PRO A 51 -5.27 6.17 -4.96
CA PRO A 51 -4.36 6.28 -6.09
C PRO A 51 -2.92 5.89 -5.72
N ASP A 52 -2.13 5.50 -6.73
CA ASP A 52 -0.68 5.26 -6.61
C ASP A 52 0.06 6.21 -7.59
N PRO A 53 0.89 7.15 -7.11
CA PRO A 53 1.25 7.41 -5.72
C PRO A 53 0.10 8.01 -4.91
N VAL A 54 0.09 7.74 -3.60
CA VAL A 54 -0.92 8.31 -2.70
C VAL A 54 -0.80 9.83 -2.65
N GLU A 55 -1.93 10.50 -2.78
CA GLU A 55 -2.01 11.95 -2.68
C GLU A 55 -2.14 12.40 -1.21
N SER A 56 -1.15 13.16 -0.77
CA SER A 56 -1.10 13.80 0.54
C SER A 56 -2.38 14.53 0.93
N GLY A 57 -2.97 14.18 2.08
CA GLY A 57 -4.17 14.84 2.60
C GLY A 57 -5.47 14.46 1.86
N LYS A 58 -5.42 13.53 0.91
CA LYS A 58 -6.59 13.00 0.20
C LYS A 58 -6.88 11.56 0.62
N PRO A 59 -8.13 11.09 0.43
CA PRO A 59 -8.48 9.70 0.64
C PRO A 59 -7.67 8.76 -0.25
N ALA A 60 -7.15 7.68 0.34
CA ALA A 60 -6.55 6.56 -0.35
C ALA A 60 -7.28 5.27 0.05
N THR A 61 -7.54 4.41 -0.92
CA THR A 61 -8.18 3.11 -0.71
C THR A 61 -7.13 2.00 -0.68
N PHE A 62 -7.20 1.17 0.34
CA PHE A 62 -6.40 -0.02 0.55
C PHE A 62 -7.26 -1.25 0.32
N LYS A 63 -6.92 -2.03 -0.69
CA LYS A 63 -7.54 -3.32 -0.97
C LYS A 63 -6.61 -4.42 -0.53
N ILE A 64 -6.99 -5.16 0.50
CA ILE A 64 -6.20 -6.24 1.08
C ILE A 64 -6.86 -7.55 0.68
N SER A 65 -6.19 -8.29 -0.20
CA SER A 65 -6.59 -9.65 -0.59
C SER A 65 -6.07 -10.62 0.46
N ALA A 66 -6.97 -11.41 1.04
CA ALA A 66 -6.64 -12.35 2.09
C ALA A 66 -7.37 -13.68 1.91
N THR A 67 -6.83 -14.72 2.53
CA THR A 67 -7.38 -16.09 2.52
C THR A 67 -7.42 -16.61 3.94
N SER A 68 -8.55 -17.21 4.33
CA SER A 68 -8.69 -17.91 5.61
C SER A 68 -8.97 -19.40 5.42
N SER A 69 -8.38 -20.24 6.27
CA SER A 69 -8.67 -21.68 6.31
C SER A 69 -9.95 -22.01 7.09
N LYS A 70 -10.47 -21.06 7.86
CA LYS A 70 -11.64 -21.21 8.73
C LYS A 70 -12.63 -20.07 8.49
N ALA A 71 -13.92 -20.32 8.78
CA ALA A 71 -14.91 -19.26 8.82
C ALA A 71 -14.55 -18.26 9.94
N ILE A 72 -14.73 -16.97 9.66
CA ILE A 72 -14.48 -15.88 10.62
C ILE A 72 -15.82 -15.25 10.95
N TYR A 73 -16.19 -15.31 12.23
CA TYR A 73 -17.48 -14.79 12.70
C TYR A 73 -17.42 -13.31 13.09
N GLY A 74 -16.22 -12.83 13.42
CA GLY A 74 -15.94 -11.43 13.67
C GLY A 74 -14.52 -11.23 14.18
N GLY A 75 -14.13 -9.98 14.34
CA GLY A 75 -12.81 -9.62 14.86
C GLY A 75 -12.44 -8.18 14.57
N GLU A 76 -11.32 -7.78 15.13
CA GLU A 76 -10.75 -6.44 14.93
C GLU A 76 -9.51 -6.55 14.05
N VAL A 77 -9.44 -5.69 13.03
CA VAL A 77 -8.27 -5.44 12.20
C VAL A 77 -7.59 -4.18 12.72
N VAL A 78 -6.36 -4.31 13.21
CA VAL A 78 -5.55 -3.16 13.62
C VAL A 78 -4.61 -2.79 12.47
N ILE A 79 -4.79 -1.59 11.91
CA ILE A 79 -3.94 -1.04 10.85
C ILE A 79 -2.98 -0.03 11.49
N GLY A 80 -1.70 -0.40 11.55
CA GLY A 80 -0.62 0.50 11.99
C GLY A 80 0.18 1.04 10.82
N VAL A 81 0.35 2.37 10.77
CA VAL A 81 1.23 3.07 9.82
C VAL A 81 2.46 3.57 10.57
N SER A 82 3.65 3.18 10.09
CA SER A 82 4.92 3.63 10.65
C SER A 82 5.83 4.26 9.59
N TYR A 83 6.55 5.32 9.99
CA TYR A 83 7.55 6.02 9.20
C TYR A 83 8.92 5.92 9.86
N VAL A 84 9.92 5.36 9.16
CA VAL A 84 11.30 5.14 9.66
C VAL A 84 11.35 4.44 11.04
N GLY A 85 10.33 3.65 11.37
CA GLY A 85 10.23 2.90 12.64
C GLY A 85 9.39 3.58 13.70
N VAL A 86 8.95 4.82 13.47
CA VAL A 86 8.06 5.56 14.37
C VAL A 86 6.61 5.35 13.92
N PRO A 87 5.71 4.87 14.78
CA PRO A 87 4.28 4.80 14.46
C PRO A 87 3.72 6.22 14.34
N VAL A 88 3.02 6.50 13.23
CA VAL A 88 2.41 7.82 12.98
C VAL A 88 0.89 7.74 12.95
N HIS A 89 0.33 6.56 12.73
CA HIS A 89 -1.10 6.34 12.79
C HIS A 89 -1.42 4.90 13.20
N THR A 90 -2.52 4.71 13.92
CA THR A 90 -3.05 3.38 14.25
C THR A 90 -4.56 3.48 14.26
N GLU A 91 -5.20 2.64 13.46
CA GLU A 91 -6.65 2.54 13.36
C GLU A 91 -7.08 1.12 13.72
N ARG A 92 -8.25 0.99 14.35
CA ARG A 92 -8.88 -0.28 14.68
C ARG A 92 -10.21 -0.34 13.95
N ILE A 93 -10.38 -1.34 13.13
CA ILE A 93 -11.54 -1.49 12.26
C ILE A 93 -12.18 -2.83 12.60
N ASP A 94 -13.51 -2.81 12.81
CA ASP A 94 -14.27 -4.05 12.90
C ASP A 94 -14.27 -4.72 11.53
N LEU A 95 -13.80 -5.96 11.46
CA LEU A 95 -13.77 -6.72 10.22
C LEU A 95 -15.15 -6.80 9.57
N CYS A 96 -16.21 -6.96 10.37
CA CYS A 96 -17.57 -7.13 9.89
C CYS A 96 -18.22 -5.84 9.36
N HIS A 97 -17.60 -4.68 9.59
CA HIS A 97 -17.99 -3.45 8.90
C HIS A 97 -17.45 -3.40 7.47
N GLU A 98 -16.33 -4.07 7.20
CA GLU A 98 -15.66 -4.01 5.91
C GLU A 98 -16.00 -5.20 5.01
N VAL A 99 -16.36 -6.33 5.62
CA VAL A 99 -16.78 -7.56 4.92
C VAL A 99 -18.03 -8.16 5.56
N SER A 100 -18.86 -8.84 4.78
CA SER A 100 -20.05 -9.51 5.30
C SER A 100 -19.66 -10.70 6.18
N CYS A 101 -20.01 -10.63 7.46
CA CYS A 101 -19.82 -11.72 8.41
C CYS A 101 -21.04 -12.68 8.46
N PRO A 102 -20.81 -13.99 8.66
CA PRO A 102 -19.51 -14.64 8.77
C PRO A 102 -18.78 -14.73 7.41
N VAL A 103 -17.48 -14.44 7.43
CA VAL A 103 -16.63 -14.63 6.25
C VAL A 103 -16.41 -16.13 6.08
N ALA A 104 -16.83 -16.67 4.94
CA ALA A 104 -16.62 -18.07 4.61
C ALA A 104 -15.12 -18.41 4.54
N ASN A 105 -14.78 -19.69 4.69
CA ASN A 105 -13.43 -20.14 4.40
C ASN A 105 -13.09 -19.88 2.92
N GLY A 106 -11.86 -19.47 2.64
CA GLY A 106 -11.40 -19.10 1.30
C GLY A 106 -10.98 -17.64 1.22
N ASN A 107 -11.05 -17.09 0.00
CA ASN A 107 -10.56 -15.76 -0.32
C ASN A 107 -11.60 -14.69 0.01
N PHE A 108 -11.13 -13.58 0.55
CA PHE A 108 -11.93 -12.39 0.81
C PHE A 108 -11.11 -11.12 0.59
N LEU A 109 -11.81 -10.02 0.41
CA LEU A 109 -11.23 -8.71 0.10
C LEU A 109 -11.69 -7.69 1.15
N ILE A 110 -10.74 -7.04 1.81
CA ILE A 110 -10.99 -5.91 2.72
C ILE A 110 -10.70 -4.63 1.92
N SER A 111 -11.59 -3.63 1.94
CA SER A 111 -11.51 -2.45 1.04
C SER A 111 -11.60 -1.10 1.78
N HIS A 112 -10.66 -0.84 2.69
CA HIS A 112 -10.72 0.35 3.54
C HIS A 112 -10.29 1.63 2.82
N THR A 113 -11.00 2.74 3.02
CA THR A 113 -10.61 4.06 2.52
C THR A 113 -10.27 5.00 3.66
N GLN A 114 -9.07 5.57 3.61
CA GLN A 114 -8.56 6.45 4.66
C GLN A 114 -7.84 7.66 4.10
N THR A 115 -8.06 8.84 4.69
CA THR A 115 -7.29 10.04 4.40
C THR A 115 -5.95 9.98 5.11
N LEU A 116 -4.87 9.83 4.33
CA LEU A 116 -3.53 9.83 4.89
C LEU A 116 -3.04 11.27 5.14
N PRO A 117 -2.23 11.49 6.19
CA PRO A 117 -1.65 12.80 6.46
C PRO A 117 -0.82 13.30 5.26
N SER A 118 -0.67 14.63 5.15
CA SER A 118 -0.07 15.31 4.00
C SER A 118 1.42 15.02 3.75
N ILE A 119 2.02 14.14 4.53
CA ILE A 119 3.40 13.67 4.42
C ILE A 119 3.34 12.16 4.48
N THR A 120 3.34 11.52 3.30
CA THR A 120 3.35 10.05 3.19
C THR A 120 4.59 9.56 2.44
N PRO A 121 5.71 9.32 3.14
CA PRO A 121 6.87 8.61 2.60
C PRO A 121 6.66 7.08 2.68
N PRO A 122 7.58 6.21 2.19
CA PRO A 122 7.36 4.77 2.07
C PRO A 122 6.78 4.13 3.35
N VAL A 123 5.60 3.56 3.20
CA VAL A 123 4.76 3.10 4.31
C VAL A 123 5.05 1.63 4.63
N ARG A 124 5.19 1.31 5.93
CA ARG A 124 5.11 -0.06 6.43
C ARG A 124 3.76 -0.27 7.12
N PHE A 125 2.99 -1.22 6.60
CA PHE A 125 1.72 -1.66 7.19
C PHE A 125 1.98 -2.81 8.16
N ILE A 126 1.52 -2.64 9.40
CA ILE A 126 1.49 -3.72 10.39
C ILE A 126 0.03 -4.13 10.53
N ILE A 127 -0.30 -5.34 10.05
CA ILE A 127 -1.62 -5.95 10.22
C ILE A 127 -1.51 -6.91 11.40
N SER A 128 -2.27 -6.65 12.46
CA SER A 128 -2.44 -7.56 13.58
C SER A 128 -3.89 -7.97 13.68
N ASN A 129 -4.15 -9.28 13.62
CA ASN A 129 -5.50 -9.83 13.73
C ASN A 129 -5.71 -10.37 15.15
N LYS A 130 -6.80 -9.95 15.79
CA LYS A 130 -7.35 -10.64 16.97
C LYS A 130 -8.73 -11.18 16.58
N LEU A 131 -8.74 -12.44 16.17
CA LEU A 131 -9.94 -13.14 15.71
C LEU A 131 -10.62 -13.80 16.92
N SER A 132 -11.95 -13.74 16.97
CA SER A 132 -12.77 -14.40 17.99
C SER A 132 -13.62 -15.51 17.37
#